data_AF-A0A223RYE1-F1
#
_entry.id   AF-A0A223RYE1-F1
#
_cell.length_a   1.000
_cell.length_b   1.000
_cell.length_c   1.000
_cell.angle_alpha   90.00
_cell.angle_beta   90.00
_cell.angle_gamma   90.00
#
_symmetry.space_group_name_H-M   'P 1'
#
loop_
_entity.id
_entity.type
_entity.pdbx_description
1 polymer ?
#
loop_
_entity_poly.entity_id
_entity_poly.type
_entity_poly.pdbx_seq_one_letter_code
_entity_poly.pdbx_strand_id
1 'polypeptide(L)'
;MTVAGECPPTFSRGDNAEMIVALQRALNDYSYEVKGPDLFVDGAYGPKTEAAVINFQSWYGLQVDGITGPETWGQLGFCTW
;
A
#
# COMPACT_ATOMS: atom_id res chain seq x y z
N MET A 1 -10.62 27.84 -0.83
CA MET A 1 -10.46 26.49 -1.40
C MET A 1 -9.76 25.66 -0.35
N THR A 2 -10.49 24.82 0.36
CA THR A 2 -9.92 23.91 1.35
C THR A 2 -9.23 22.79 0.60
N VAL A 3 -7.91 22.68 0.72
CA VAL A 3 -7.22 21.43 0.37
C VAL A 3 -7.63 20.41 1.43
N ALA A 4 -8.66 19.63 1.13
CA ALA A 4 -8.99 18.46 1.94
C ALA A 4 -7.79 17.51 1.86
N GLY A 5 -7.42 16.91 2.98
CA GLY A 5 -6.31 15.98 3.06
C GLY A 5 -6.26 14.98 1.89
N GLU A 6 -5.25 15.11 1.04
CA GLU A 6 -5.16 14.36 -0.21
C GLU A 6 -4.42 13.04 0.06
N CYS A 7 -5.13 11.92 -0.05
CA CYS A 7 -4.50 10.61 -0.11
C CYS A 7 -3.83 10.41 -1.49
N PRO A 8 -2.78 9.58 -1.57
CA PRO A 8 -2.22 9.19 -2.86
C PRO A 8 -3.25 8.49 -3.77
N PRO A 9 -3.00 8.44 -5.09
CA PRO A 9 -3.86 7.74 -6.04
C PRO A 9 -4.04 6.26 -5.69
N THR A 10 -5.11 5.68 -6.22
CA THR A 10 -5.36 4.25 -6.10
C THR A 10 -4.45 3.46 -7.04
N PHE A 11 -3.82 2.40 -6.54
CA PHE A 11 -3.00 1.48 -7.33
C PHE A 11 -3.48 0.03 -7.18
N SER A 12 -3.30 -0.74 -8.25
CA SER A 12 -3.68 -2.14 -8.36
C SER A 12 -2.74 -2.90 -9.32
N ARG A 13 -2.93 -4.22 -9.45
CA ARG A 13 -2.06 -5.07 -10.28
C ARG A 13 -1.87 -4.51 -11.70
N GLY A 14 -0.61 -4.36 -12.10
CA GLY A 14 -0.21 -3.87 -13.42
C GLY A 14 0.21 -2.40 -13.45
N ASP A 15 -0.09 -1.64 -12.40
CA ASP A 15 0.36 -0.26 -12.28
C ASP A 15 1.86 -0.15 -12.07
N ASN A 16 2.45 0.94 -12.56
CA ASN A 16 3.86 1.27 -12.38
C ASN A 16 3.97 2.76 -12.05
N ALA A 17 4.57 3.10 -10.91
CA ALA A 17 4.69 4.48 -10.44
C ALA A 17 5.77 4.61 -9.38
N GLU A 18 6.38 5.80 -9.27
CA GLU A 18 7.29 6.11 -8.16
C GLU A 18 6.59 5.98 -6.80
N MET A 19 5.30 6.29 -6.72
CA MET A 19 4.53 6.11 -5.48
C MET A 19 4.41 4.64 -5.06
N ILE A 20 4.51 3.69 -5.98
CA ILE A 20 4.52 2.25 -5.66
C ILE A 20 5.84 1.84 -5.00
N VAL A 21 6.96 2.54 -5.28
CA VAL A 21 8.22 2.36 -4.54
C VAL A 21 8.00 2.70 -3.06
N ALA A 22 7.29 3.80 -2.78
CA ALA A 22 6.96 4.18 -1.41
C ALA A 22 6.02 3.17 -0.74
N LEU A 23 5.01 2.67 -1.46
CA LEU A 23 4.14 1.58 -1.00
C LEU A 23 4.94 0.33 -0.62
N GLN A 24 5.81 -0.15 -1.52
CA GLN A 24 6.59 -1.37 -1.30
C GLN A 24 7.53 -1.24 -0.09
N ARG A 25 8.15 -0.06 0.11
CA ARG A 25 8.96 0.22 1.30
C ARG A 25 8.12 0.17 2.58
N ALA A 26 6.94 0.80 2.58
CA ALA A 26 6.07 0.80 3.75
C ALA A 26 5.53 -0.61 4.08
N LEU A 27 5.20 -1.40 3.05
CA LEU A 27 4.79 -2.80 3.22
C LEU A 27 5.94 -3.69 3.73
N ASN A 28 7.18 -3.43 3.34
CA ASN A 28 8.35 -4.13 3.89
C ASN A 28 8.59 -3.80 5.36
N ASP A 29 8.44 -2.52 5.74
CA ASP A 29 8.54 -2.08 7.14
C ASP A 29 7.49 -2.76 8.02
N TYR A 30 6.23 -2.77 7.57
CA TYR A 30 5.16 -3.56 8.19
C TYR A 30 5.49 -5.07 8.25
N SER A 31 6.01 -5.64 7.16
CA SER A 31 6.29 -7.08 7.07
C SER A 31 7.37 -7.53 8.07
N TYR A 32 8.26 -6.64 8.50
CA TYR A 32 9.22 -6.94 9.56
C TYR A 32 8.52 -7.27 10.90
N GLU A 33 7.44 -6.56 11.23
CA GLU A 33 6.69 -6.78 12.48
C GLU A 33 5.88 -8.08 12.45
N VAL A 34 5.24 -8.39 11.31
CA VAL A 34 4.35 -9.55 11.16
C VAL A 34 5.02 -10.78 10.56
N LYS A 35 6.34 -10.71 10.30
CA LYS A 35 7.13 -11.76 9.62
C LYS A 35 6.56 -12.13 8.24
N GLY A 36 6.14 -11.11 7.49
CA GLY A 36 5.66 -11.23 6.11
C GLY A 36 6.79 -11.34 5.08
N PRO A 37 6.47 -11.63 3.81
CA PRO A 37 7.48 -11.74 2.75
C PRO A 37 8.05 -10.38 2.33
N ASP A 38 9.35 -10.30 2.10
CA ASP A 38 10.00 -9.11 1.55
C ASP A 38 9.61 -8.88 0.09
N LEU A 39 9.21 -7.64 -0.21
CA LEU A 39 8.98 -7.14 -1.56
C LEU A 39 10.28 -6.60 -2.16
N PHE A 40 10.47 -6.89 -3.45
CA PHE A 40 11.43 -6.14 -4.25
C PHE A 40 10.86 -4.74 -4.51
N VAL A 41 11.67 -3.71 -4.28
CA VAL A 41 11.25 -2.32 -4.41
C VAL A 41 11.60 -1.83 -5.81
N ASP A 42 10.69 -2.00 -6.75
CA ASP A 42 10.85 -1.70 -8.18
C ASP A 42 9.83 -0.70 -8.73
N GLY A 43 8.84 -0.30 -7.95
CA GLY A 43 7.76 0.59 -8.39
C GLY A 43 6.73 -0.10 -9.28
N ALA A 44 6.75 -1.43 -9.38
CA ALA A 44 5.77 -2.23 -10.11
C ALA A 44 4.78 -2.89 -9.15
N TYR A 45 3.48 -2.71 -9.43
CA TYR A 45 2.42 -3.40 -8.69
C TYR A 45 2.23 -4.81 -9.23
N GLY A 46 3.20 -5.67 -8.95
CA GLY A 46 3.16 -7.08 -9.33
C GLY A 46 2.35 -7.96 -8.38
N PRO A 47 2.22 -9.26 -8.67
CA PRO A 47 1.50 -10.21 -7.83
C PRO A 47 1.99 -10.28 -6.38
N LYS A 48 3.29 -10.01 -6.14
CA LYS A 48 3.85 -9.95 -4.79
C LYS A 48 3.36 -8.72 -4.02
N THR A 49 3.35 -7.55 -4.66
CA THR A 49 2.84 -6.30 -4.07
C THR A 49 1.37 -6.45 -3.69
N GLU A 50 0.55 -7.00 -4.59
CA GLU A 50 -0.86 -7.27 -4.30
C GLU A 50 -1.05 -8.23 -3.13
N ALA A 51 -0.30 -9.34 -3.08
CA ALA A 51 -0.36 -10.28 -1.97
C ALA A 51 0.03 -9.63 -0.62
N ALA A 52 1.03 -8.74 -0.63
CA ALA A 52 1.41 -7.99 0.57
C ALA A 52 0.32 -6.99 0.99
N VAL A 53 -0.35 -6.34 0.04
CA VAL A 53 -1.48 -5.44 0.32
C VAL A 53 -2.67 -6.21 0.89
N ILE A 54 -3.01 -7.38 0.32
CA ILE A 54 -4.04 -8.27 0.86
C ILE A 54 -3.73 -8.66 2.31
N ASN A 55 -2.49 -9.06 2.61
CA ASN A 55 -2.09 -9.41 3.97
C ASN A 55 -2.18 -8.21 4.91
N PHE A 56 -1.71 -7.04 4.49
CA PHE A 56 -1.80 -5.80 5.24
C PHE A 56 -3.27 -5.45 5.56
N GLN A 57 -4.12 -5.45 4.54
CA GLN A 57 -5.56 -5.19 4.67
C GLN A 57 -6.21 -6.18 5.65
N SER A 58 -5.91 -7.47 5.52
CA SER A 58 -6.43 -8.50 6.41
C SER A 58 -5.98 -8.32 7.86
N TRP A 59 -4.75 -7.87 8.08
CA TRP A 59 -4.19 -7.68 9.42
C TRP A 59 -4.80 -6.48 10.14
N TYR A 60 -5.02 -5.38 9.42
CA TYR A 60 -5.60 -4.16 9.97
C TYR A 60 -7.14 -4.12 9.89
N GLY A 61 -7.78 -5.17 9.37
CA GLY A 61 -9.23 -5.26 9.29
C GLY A 61 -9.86 -4.32 8.25
N LEU A 62 -9.12 -4.01 7.19
CA LEU A 62 -9.60 -3.22 6.06
C LEU A 62 -10.37 -4.10 5.05
N GLN A 63 -10.99 -3.49 4.04
CA GLN A 63 -11.48 -4.22 2.88
C GLN A 63 -10.31 -4.96 2.21
N VAL A 64 -10.44 -6.29 2.06
CA VAL A 64 -9.39 -7.16 1.50
C VAL A 64 -9.62 -7.37 0.01
N ASP A 65 -9.14 -6.44 -0.79
CA ASP A 65 -9.33 -6.42 -2.25
C ASP A 65 -8.01 -6.35 -3.05
N GLY A 66 -6.87 -6.21 -2.37
CA GLY A 66 -5.56 -6.08 -3.02
C GLY A 66 -5.38 -4.76 -3.78
N ILE A 67 -6.20 -3.76 -3.48
CA ILE A 67 -6.14 -2.42 -4.06
C ILE A 67 -5.63 -1.44 -3.01
N THR A 68 -4.60 -0.67 -3.36
CA THR A 68 -4.08 0.37 -2.47
C THR A 68 -4.87 1.66 -2.68
N GLY A 69 -6.05 1.74 -2.06
CA GLY A 69 -6.91 2.92 -2.04
C GLY A 69 -6.77 3.78 -0.76
N PRO A 70 -7.63 4.80 -0.58
CA PRO A 70 -7.57 5.74 0.55
C PRO A 70 -7.53 5.10 1.94
N GLU A 71 -8.27 4.01 2.17
CA GLU A 71 -8.23 3.31 3.47
C GLU A 71 -6.86 2.67 3.74
N THR A 72 -6.27 2.03 2.72
CA THR A 72 -4.93 1.44 2.83
C THR A 72 -3.88 2.54 3.02
N TRP A 73 -3.98 3.63 2.26
CA TRP A 73 -3.06 4.77 2.39
C TRP A 73 -3.17 5.49 3.73
N GLY A 74 -4.39 5.64 4.25
CA GLY A 74 -4.64 6.22 5.55
C GLY A 74 -4.01 5.37 6.64
N GLN A 75 -4.16 4.05 6.56
CA GLN A 75 -3.56 3.12 7.51
C GLN A 75 -2.03 3.10 7.44
N LEU A 76 -1.45 3.29 6.24
CA LEU A 76 0.01 3.43 6.06
C LEU A 76 0.54 4.84 6.41
N GLY A 77 -0.34 5.79 6.76
CA GLY A 77 0.05 7.16 7.16
C GLY A 77 0.42 8.10 6.00
N PHE A 78 -0.01 7.80 4.77
CA PHE A 78 0.29 8.63 3.59
C PHE A 78 -0.78 9.68 3.28
N CYS A 79 -1.96 9.59 3.88
CA CYS A 79 -2.98 10.63 3.74
C CYS A 79 -2.67 11.81 4.67
N THR A 80 -2.85 13.02 4.14
CA THR A 80 -3.07 14.19 5.00
C THR A 80 -4.55 14.23 5.39
N TRP A 81 -4.91 14.84 6.52
CA TRP A 81 -6.30 14.96 7.00
C TRP A 81 -6.67 16.43 7.14
#